data_AF-A0A0S2I6A4-F1
#
_entry.id   AF-A0A0S2I6A4-F1
#
_cell.length_a   1.000
_cell.length_b   1.000
_cell.length_c   1.000
_cell.angle_alpha   90.00
_cell.angle_beta   90.00
_cell.angle_gamma   90.00
#
_symmetry.space_group_name_H-M   'P 1'
#
loop_
_entity.id
_entity.type
_entity.pdbx_description
1 polymer ?
#
loop_
_entity_poly.entity_id
_entity_poly.type
_entity_poly.pdbx_seq_one_letter_code
_entity_poly.pdbx_strand_id
1 'polypeptide(L)' 'MKMLDHQKNILRNLHHNHNLFIKEIKKSIQWLSEQELKDLEQWISKELVQVYDHEVQRLFRMAV' A
#
# COMPACT_ATOMS: atom_id res chain seq x y z
N MET A 1 -0.53 5.80 17.49
CA MET A 1 -0.71 5.68 16.03
C MET A 1 -0.39 4.24 15.66
N LYS A 2 -1.31 3.51 15.01
CA LYS A 2 -1.04 2.14 14.55
C LYS A 2 -0.15 2.20 13.31
N MET A 3 0.68 1.18 13.08
CA MET A 3 1.63 1.13 11.96
C MET A 3 0.93 1.30 10.61
N LEU A 4 -0.28 0.74 10.47
CA LEU A 4 -1.15 0.93 9.31
C LEU A 4 -1.46 2.40 9.00
N ASP A 5 -1.81 3.21 10.00
CA ASP A 5 -2.15 4.63 9.79
C ASP A 5 -0.95 5.43 9.31
N HIS A 6 0.25 5.10 9.83
CA HIS A 6 1.49 5.70 9.38
C HIS A 6 1.77 5.39 7.91
N GLN A 7 1.62 4.13 7.49
CA GLN A 7 1.81 3.73 6.10
C GLN A 7 0.78 4.39 5.17
N LYS A 8 -0.49 4.48 5.57
CA LYS A 8 -1.52 5.19 4.79
C LYS A 8 -1.14 6.66 4.54
N ASN A 9 -0.60 7.34 5.54
CA ASN A 9 -0.16 8.73 5.40
C ASN A 9 1.04 8.86 4.44
N ILE A 10 2.04 7.98 4.55
CA ILE A 10 3.19 7.94 3.63
C ILE A 10 2.72 7.73 2.19
N LEU A 11 1.90 6.69 1.96
CA LEU A 11 1.41 6.32 0.64
C LEU A 11 0.54 7.43 0.02
N ARG A 12 -0.29 8.11 0.83
CA ARG A 12 -1.06 9.27 0.39
C ARG A 12 -0.16 10.42 -0.07
N ASN A 13 0.98 10.66 0.57
CA ASN A 13 1.89 11.72 0.15
C ASN A 13 2.74 11.32 -1.06
N LEU A 14 2.98 10.04 -1.29
CA LEU A 14 3.88 9.56 -2.34
C LEU A 14 3.19 9.02 -3.60
N HIS A 15 1.85 8.93 -3.62
CA HIS A 15 1.10 8.35 -4.75
C HIS A 15 1.40 8.99 -6.12
N HIS A 16 1.79 10.26 -6.16
CA HIS A 16 2.17 10.97 -7.39
C HIS A 16 3.55 10.55 -7.94
N ASN A 17 4.39 9.91 -7.12
CA ASN A 17 5.71 9.41 -7.50
C ASN A 17 5.70 7.88 -7.50
N HIS A 18 5.51 7.30 -8.68
CA HIS A 18 5.40 5.86 -8.88
C HIS A 18 6.50 5.05 -8.16
N ASN A 19 7.76 5.42 -8.39
CA ASN A 19 8.90 4.66 -7.87
C ASN A 19 8.97 4.67 -6.35
N LEU A 20 8.62 5.80 -5.72
CA LEU A 20 8.57 5.90 -4.25
C LEU A 20 7.35 5.17 -3.70
N PHE A 21 6.20 5.31 -4.35
CA PHE A 21 4.96 4.63 -3.96
C PHE A 21 5.15 3.10 -3.91
N ILE A 22 5.69 2.50 -4.97
CA ILE A 22 5.94 1.05 -5.02
C ILE A 22 6.96 0.61 -3.96
N LYS A 23 8.00 1.42 -3.70
CA LYS A 23 8.98 1.13 -2.64
C LYS A 23 8.34 1.09 -1.26
N GLU A 24 7.46 2.04 -0.96
CA GLU A 24 6.79 2.09 0.34
C GLU A 24 5.71 1.00 0.50
N ILE A 25 5.05 0.56 -0.59
CA ILE A 25 4.18 -0.62 -0.55
C ILE A 25 4.98 -1.87 -0.18
N LYS A 26 6.15 -2.08 -0.81
CA LYS A 26 7.02 -3.23 -0.48
C LYS A 26 7.48 -3.23 0.97
N LYS A 27 7.78 -2.06 1.54
CA LYS A 27 8.09 -1.93 2.98
C LYS A 27 6.87 -2.22 3.86
N SER A 28 5.70 -1.71 3.48
CA SER A 28 4.44 -1.97 4.19
C SER A 28 4.16 -3.46 4.27
N ILE A 29 4.36 -4.20 3.17
CA ILE A 29 4.27 -5.67 3.10
C ILE A 29 5.17 -6.36 4.13
N GLN A 30 6.38 -5.86 4.38
CA GLN A 30 7.31 -6.48 5.31
C GLN A 30 6.99 -6.22 6.79
N TRP A 31 6.22 -5.15 7.08
CA TRP A 31 6.04 -4.65 8.45
C TRP A 31 4.61 -4.82 8.99
N LEU A 32 3.64 -5.00 8.11
CA LEU A 32 2.24 -5.15 8.48
C LEU A 32 1.87 -6.63 8.62
N SER A 33 0.97 -6.93 9.55
CA SER A 33 0.33 -8.24 9.63
C SER A 33 -0.58 -8.49 8.42
N GLU A 34 -0.92 -9.75 8.14
CA GLU A 34 -1.83 -10.11 7.04
C GLU A 34 -3.17 -9.36 7.10
N GLN A 35 -3.72 -9.14 8.30
CA GLN A 35 -4.97 -8.40 8.46
C GLN A 35 -4.78 -6.92 8.11
N GLU A 36 -3.70 -6.30 8.57
CA GLU A 36 -3.37 -4.92 8.23
C GLU A 36 -3.05 -4.75 6.74
N LEU A 37 -2.49 -5.77 6.09
CA LEU A 37 -2.26 -5.77 4.65
C LEU A 37 -3.56 -5.80 3.86
N LYS A 38 -4.54 -6.62 4.27
CA LYS A 38 -5.89 -6.61 3.67
C LYS A 38 -6.56 -5.24 3.85
N ASP A 39 -6.45 -4.66 5.04
CA ASP A 39 -7.00 -3.34 5.33
C ASP A 39 -6.29 -2.23 4.52
N LEU A 40 -4.99 -2.37 4.26
CA LEU A 40 -4.21 -1.45 3.44
C LEU A 40 -4.58 -1.59 1.96
N GLU A 41 -4.67 -2.80 1.44
CA GLU A 41 -5.04 -3.09 0.04
C GLU A 41 -6.41 -2.49 -0.28
N GLN A 42 -7.42 -2.75 0.57
CA GLN A 42 -8.76 -2.19 0.41
C GLN A 42 -8.78 -0.66 0.50
N TRP A 43 -7.88 -0.08 1.29
CA TRP A 43 -7.78 1.37 1.41
C TRP A 43 -7.14 1.99 0.16
N ILE A 44 -6.04 1.41 -0.34
CA ILE A 44 -5.38 1.86 -1.58
C ILE A 44 -6.37 1.77 -2.75
N SER A 45 -7.11 0.66 -2.86
CA SER A 45 -8.08 0.46 -3.93
C SER A 45 -9.27 1.44 -3.89
N LYS A 46 -9.58 2.01 -2.71
CA LYS A 46 -10.68 2.98 -2.55
C LYS A 46 -10.22 4.43 -2.69
N GLU A 47 -9.08 4.78 -2.10
CA GLU A 47 -8.61 6.16 -1.98
C GLU A 47 -7.65 6.58 -3.09
N LEU A 48 -6.93 5.62 -3.68
CA LEU A 48 -5.87 5.86 -4.66
C LEU A 48 -6.17 5.19 -6.01
N VAL A 49 -7.46 5.11 -6.38
CA VAL A 49 -8.05 4.47 -7.59
C VAL A 49 -7.36 4.82 -8.92
N GLN A 50 -6.45 5.79 -8.93
CA GLN A 50 -5.77 6.20 -10.13
C GLN A 50 -4.33 5.63 -10.20
N VAL A 51 -4.10 4.95 -11.34
CA VAL A 51 -2.81 4.68 -12.00
C VAL A 51 -2.15 3.31 -11.74
N TYR A 52 -2.28 2.66 -10.58
CA TYR A 52 -1.45 1.45 -10.30
C TYR A 52 -2.19 0.19 -9.85
N ASP A 53 -3.50 0.09 -10.09
CA ASP A 53 -4.34 -1.00 -9.57
C ASP A 53 -3.78 -2.40 -9.89
N HIS A 54 -3.38 -2.66 -11.14
CA HIS A 54 -2.80 -3.95 -11.53
C HIS A 54 -1.47 -4.29 -10.86
N GLU A 55 -0.59 -3.30 -10.69
CA GLU A 55 0.73 -3.53 -10.08
C GLU A 55 0.63 -3.68 -8.56
N VAL A 56 -0.21 -2.88 -7.93
CA VAL A 56 -0.51 -2.97 -6.50
C VAL A 56 -1.12 -4.34 -6.17
N GLN A 57 -2.16 -4.76 -6.90
CA GLN A 57 -2.77 -6.08 -6.72
C GLN A 57 -1.74 -7.21 -6.89
N ARG A 58 -0.82 -7.07 -7.84
CA ARG A 58 0.26 -8.05 -8.03
C ARG A 58 1.19 -8.11 -6.81
N LEU A 59 1.55 -6.98 -6.22
CA LEU A 59 2.41 -6.94 -5.04
C LEU A 59 1.75 -7.58 -3.82
N PHE A 60 0.46 -7.30 -3.58
CA PHE A 60 -0.28 -7.91 -2.47
C PHE A 60 -0.49 -9.42 -2.67
N ARG A 61 -0.74 -9.89 -3.91
CA ARG A 61 -0.82 -11.33 -4.22
C ARG A 61 0.48 -12.12 -4.03
N MET A 62 1.64 -11.45 -4.06
CA MET A 62 2.94 -12.09 -3.81
C MET A 62 3.32 -12.09 -2.33
N ALA A 63 2.62 -11.30 -1.50
CA ALA A 63 2.93 -11.06 -0.10
C ALA A 63 2.18 -11.99 0.87
N VAL A 64 1.06 -12.56 0.42
CA VAL A 64 0.15 -13.46 1.14
C VAL A 64 0.20 -14.82 0.48
#